data_AF-A0A8H6FHL4-F1
#
_entry.id   AF-A0A8H6FHL4-F1
#
_cell.length_a   1.000
_cell.length_b   1.000
_cell.length_c   1.000
_cell.angle_alpha   90.00
_cell.angle_beta   90.00
_cell.angle_gamma   90.00
#
_symmetry.space_group_name_H-M   'P 1'
#
loop_
_entity.id
_entity.type
_entity.pdbx_description
1 polymer ?
#
loop_
_entity_poly.entity_id
_entity_poly.type
_entity_poly.pdbx_seq_one_letter_code
_entity_poly.pdbx_strand_id
1 'polypeptide(L)'
;MTENPLVSFGKQIKFEDSQAMKYHWEFKVEPRTVMEYIGQVLAWLRLCMLEDPNDGFNGTEYYEDKVLLFDSLSEDWGAEATIGFSGQDLFNVLTTRCDAISESEDYQAAHKTIWRLLTQSSMQKITHGKNLTKGLALGVLWDMEENQGKDVAPGTFAELLRYGSVHFEQEREEIRYVKAQRPEHTIKKGLLEP
;
A
#
# COMPACT_ATOMS: atom_id res chain seq x y z
N MET A 1 10.15 -12.93 -14.05
CA MET A 1 10.74 -13.23 -12.73
C MET A 1 10.20 -14.52 -12.13
N THR A 2 8.88 -14.76 -12.18
CA THR A 2 8.25 -15.91 -11.52
C THR A 2 8.58 -17.27 -12.15
N GLU A 3 9.27 -17.32 -13.29
CA GLU A 3 9.89 -18.55 -13.81
C GLU A 3 11.11 -19.01 -13.02
N ASN A 4 11.72 -18.12 -12.23
CA ASN A 4 12.83 -18.51 -11.38
C ASN A 4 12.31 -19.43 -10.26
N PRO A 5 12.90 -20.62 -10.05
CA PRO A 5 12.46 -21.57 -9.02
C PRO A 5 12.28 -20.94 -7.63
N LEU A 6 13.11 -19.96 -7.27
CA LEU A 6 13.11 -19.29 -5.98
C LEU A 6 11.82 -18.59 -5.64
N VAL A 7 11.14 -18.05 -6.64
CA VAL A 7 9.90 -17.27 -6.48
C VAL A 7 8.75 -17.85 -7.28
N SER A 8 8.87 -19.13 -7.68
CA SER A 8 7.88 -19.82 -8.50
C SER A 8 6.54 -20.02 -7.79
N PHE A 9 6.53 -20.02 -6.45
CA PHE A 9 5.30 -20.02 -5.65
C PHE A 9 4.41 -18.80 -5.93
N GLY A 10 4.98 -17.68 -6.37
CA GLY A 10 4.23 -16.49 -6.75
C GLY A 10 3.24 -16.71 -7.91
N LYS A 11 3.38 -17.81 -8.67
CA LYS A 11 2.41 -18.21 -9.71
C LYS A 11 1.05 -18.63 -9.13
N GLN A 12 0.99 -18.98 -7.85
CA GLN A 12 -0.24 -19.44 -7.20
C GLN A 12 -1.07 -18.30 -6.60
N ILE A 13 -0.48 -17.11 -6.44
CA ILE A 13 -1.14 -15.93 -5.89
C ILE A 13 -2.19 -15.41 -6.87
N LYS A 14 -3.41 -15.18 -6.38
CA LYS A 14 -4.53 -14.70 -7.19
C LYS A 14 -5.07 -13.37 -6.70
N PHE A 15 -5.86 -12.70 -7.53
CA PHE A 15 -6.50 -11.44 -7.14
C PHE A 15 -7.59 -11.63 -6.08
N GLU A 16 -8.20 -12.81 -6.03
CA GLU A 16 -9.21 -13.15 -5.02
C GLU A 16 -8.62 -13.08 -3.59
N ASP A 17 -7.34 -13.44 -3.42
CA ASP A 17 -6.66 -13.35 -2.12
C ASP A 17 -6.55 -11.89 -1.67
N SER A 18 -6.17 -11.00 -2.60
CA SER A 18 -6.11 -9.55 -2.39
C SER A 18 -7.49 -8.96 -2.08
N GLN A 19 -8.52 -9.39 -2.82
CA GLN A 19 -9.90 -8.91 -2.66
C GLN A 19 -10.53 -9.38 -1.35
N ALA A 20 -10.24 -10.61 -0.91
CA ALA A 20 -10.66 -11.12 0.40
C ALA A 20 -10.09 -10.26 1.54
N MET A 21 -8.89 -9.70 1.33
CA MET A 21 -8.24 -8.74 2.22
C MET A 21 -8.66 -7.28 1.96
N LYS A 22 -9.72 -7.05 1.18
CA LYS A 22 -10.34 -5.75 0.86
C LYS A 22 -9.49 -4.81 0.00
N TYR A 23 -8.48 -5.35 -0.70
CA TYR A 23 -7.74 -4.60 -1.71
C TYR A 23 -8.40 -4.82 -3.08
N HIS A 24 -9.11 -3.79 -3.55
CA HIS A 24 -9.96 -3.85 -4.74
C HIS A 24 -9.34 -3.12 -5.94
N TRP A 25 -8.05 -3.33 -6.20
CA TRP A 25 -7.38 -2.79 -7.37
C TRP A 25 -8.01 -3.30 -8.66
N GLU A 26 -8.30 -2.39 -9.59
CA GLU A 26 -8.80 -2.75 -10.92
C GLU A 26 -7.65 -3.07 -11.87
N PHE A 27 -6.97 -4.20 -11.66
CA PHE A 27 -5.91 -4.64 -12.57
C PHE A 27 -6.47 -4.95 -13.96
N LYS A 28 -5.72 -4.57 -15.00
CA LYS A 28 -5.99 -4.90 -16.41
C LYS A 28 -5.02 -5.93 -16.98
N VAL A 29 -4.17 -6.48 -16.13
CA VAL A 29 -3.17 -7.49 -16.45
C VAL A 29 -3.39 -8.71 -15.58
N GLU A 30 -2.82 -9.84 -15.98
CA GLU A 30 -2.87 -11.08 -15.19
C GLU A 30 -2.12 -10.95 -13.85
N PRO A 31 -2.52 -11.68 -12.79
CA PRO A 31 -1.88 -11.66 -11.47
C PRO A 31 -0.37 -11.84 -11.54
N ARG A 32 0.08 -12.74 -12.43
CA ARG A 32 1.49 -13.00 -12.68
C ARG A 32 2.28 -11.72 -12.99
N THR A 33 1.75 -10.84 -13.85
CA THR A 33 2.43 -9.59 -14.24
C THR A 33 2.59 -8.66 -13.04
N VAL A 34 1.57 -8.60 -12.17
CA VAL A 34 1.63 -7.83 -10.92
C VAL A 34 2.69 -8.42 -10.00
N MET A 35 2.71 -9.75 -9.81
CA MET A 35 3.71 -10.43 -8.97
C MET A 35 5.14 -10.21 -9.45
N GLU A 36 5.36 -10.18 -10.77
CA GLU A 36 6.67 -9.85 -11.34
C GLU A 36 7.06 -8.38 -11.12
N TYR A 37 6.08 -7.47 -11.14
CA TYR A 37 6.30 -6.05 -10.82
C TYR A 37 6.65 -5.85 -9.34
N ILE A 38 6.06 -6.64 -8.42
CA ILE A 38 6.36 -6.60 -6.99
C ILE A 38 7.38 -7.67 -6.56
N GLY A 39 8.35 -8.00 -7.41
CA GLY A 39 9.32 -9.07 -7.17
C GLY A 39 10.06 -8.99 -5.82
N GLN A 40 10.29 -7.79 -5.30
CA GLN A 40 10.85 -7.56 -3.96
C GLN A 40 9.96 -8.13 -2.84
N VAL A 41 8.64 -8.09 -3.02
CA VAL A 41 7.67 -8.69 -2.09
C VAL A 41 7.78 -10.22 -2.14
N LEU A 42 7.92 -10.81 -3.33
CA LEU A 42 8.15 -12.25 -3.46
C LEU A 42 9.47 -12.69 -2.81
N ALA A 43 10.53 -11.88 -2.94
CA ALA A 43 11.80 -12.16 -2.26
C ALA A 43 11.65 -12.13 -0.74
N TRP A 44 10.91 -11.15 -0.20
CA TRP A 44 10.59 -11.09 1.24
C TRP A 44 9.75 -12.29 1.70
N LEU A 45 8.69 -12.64 0.96
CA LEU A 45 7.86 -13.81 1.26
C LEU A 45 8.70 -15.09 1.29
N ARG A 46 9.60 -15.28 0.30
CA ARG A 46 10.51 -16.42 0.29
C ARG A 46 11.40 -16.46 1.53
N LEU A 47 11.97 -15.31 1.93
CA LEU A 47 12.79 -15.22 3.13
C LEU A 47 12.02 -15.65 4.39
N CYS A 48 10.75 -15.22 4.50
CA CYS A 48 9.86 -15.60 5.59
C CYS A 48 9.49 -17.10 5.56
N MET A 49 9.67 -17.79 4.44
CA MET A 49 9.43 -19.23 4.32
C MET A 49 10.69 -20.06 4.63
N LEU A 50 11.88 -19.46 4.77
CA LEU A 50 13.12 -20.22 4.93
C LEU A 50 13.32 -20.76 6.35
N GLU A 51 13.81 -21.99 6.42
CA GLU A 51 14.36 -22.66 7.60
C GLU A 51 15.75 -23.17 7.21
N ASP A 52 16.81 -22.36 7.46
CA ASP A 52 18.18 -22.67 7.04
C ASP A 52 18.75 -23.83 7.86
N PRO A 53 19.11 -24.96 7.22
CA PRO A 53 19.64 -26.13 7.92
C PRO A 53 21.12 -25.99 8.29
N ASN A 54 21.84 -25.01 7.76
CA ASN A 54 23.30 -24.92 7.85
C ASN A 54 23.78 -23.92 8.91
N ASP A 55 23.18 -22.73 8.97
CA ASP A 55 23.59 -21.66 9.89
C ASP A 55 22.60 -21.42 11.05
N GLY A 56 21.45 -22.11 11.02
CA GLY A 56 20.41 -22.03 12.05
C GLY A 56 19.47 -20.84 11.92
N PHE A 57 19.56 -20.04 10.85
CA PHE A 57 18.60 -18.96 10.62
C PHE A 57 17.21 -19.51 10.29
N ASN A 58 16.23 -19.16 11.11
CA ASN A 58 14.83 -19.51 10.91
C ASN A 58 14.05 -18.25 10.50
N GLY A 59 13.96 -18.00 9.19
CA GLY A 59 13.20 -16.86 8.65
C GLY A 59 11.71 -16.95 8.98
N THR A 60 11.20 -18.16 9.14
CA THR A 60 9.79 -18.41 9.50
C THR A 60 9.47 -17.98 10.93
N GLU A 61 10.29 -18.41 11.89
CA GLU A 61 10.18 -17.98 13.30
C GLU A 61 10.48 -16.50 13.46
N TYR A 62 11.49 -15.98 12.75
CA TYR A 62 11.81 -14.55 12.77
C TYR A 62 10.63 -13.71 12.29
N TYR A 63 9.99 -14.10 11.18
CA TYR A 63 8.80 -13.42 10.68
C TYR A 63 7.64 -13.45 11.69
N GLU A 64 7.40 -14.61 12.30
CA GLU A 64 6.31 -14.81 13.26
C GLU A 64 6.50 -13.99 14.55
N ASP A 65 7.73 -13.96 15.09
CA ASP A 65 8.00 -13.47 16.45
C ASP A 65 8.70 -12.12 16.51
N LYS A 66 9.36 -11.68 15.43
CA LYS A 66 10.26 -10.51 15.44
C LYS A 66 9.89 -9.42 14.46
N VAL A 67 8.94 -9.65 13.56
CA VAL A 67 8.50 -8.65 12.58
C VAL A 67 7.21 -7.97 13.03
N LEU A 68 7.25 -6.65 13.17
CA LEU A 68 6.06 -5.82 13.31
C LEU A 68 5.43 -5.61 11.94
N LEU A 69 4.21 -6.09 11.73
CA LEU A 69 3.46 -5.92 10.48
C LEU A 69 2.34 -4.92 10.66
N PHE A 70 2.40 -3.83 9.93
CA PHE A 70 1.31 -2.86 9.93
C PHE A 70 0.10 -3.47 9.22
N ASP A 71 -1.11 -3.15 9.70
CA ASP A 71 -2.31 -3.34 8.90
C ASP A 71 -2.28 -2.31 7.75
N SER A 72 -1.58 -2.67 6.67
CA SER A 72 -1.24 -1.76 5.57
C SER A 72 -2.49 -1.11 4.94
N LEU A 73 -3.64 -1.79 4.92
CA LEU A 73 -4.86 -1.19 4.36
C LEU A 73 -5.31 0.01 5.21
N SER A 74 -5.19 -0.10 6.52
CA SER A 74 -5.56 0.97 7.44
C SER A 74 -4.45 2.03 7.58
N GLU A 75 -3.20 1.59 7.63
CA GLU A 75 -2.04 2.42 7.99
C GLU A 75 -1.36 3.09 6.80
N ASP A 76 -1.36 2.46 5.62
CA ASP A 76 -0.63 2.94 4.43
C ASP A 76 -1.56 3.28 3.25
N TRP A 77 -2.72 2.63 3.14
CA TRP A 77 -3.70 2.80 2.05
C TRP A 77 -5.00 3.43 2.55
N GLY A 78 -4.87 4.39 3.47
CA GLY A 78 -5.99 4.94 4.20
C GLY A 78 -7.01 5.65 3.32
N ALA A 79 -6.55 6.29 2.24
CA ALA A 79 -7.41 6.93 1.27
C ALA A 79 -8.22 5.88 0.51
N GLU A 80 -7.55 4.85 -0.01
CA GLU A 80 -8.20 3.78 -0.76
C GLU A 80 -9.21 3.00 0.08
N ALA A 81 -8.92 2.79 1.36
CA ALA A 81 -9.87 2.22 2.32
C ALA A 81 -11.11 3.11 2.57
N THR A 82 -11.05 4.40 2.22
CA THR A 82 -12.12 5.39 2.45
C THR A 82 -12.96 5.65 1.22
N ILE A 83 -12.30 5.86 0.07
CA ILE A 83 -12.94 6.32 -1.18
C ILE A 83 -12.79 5.30 -2.32
N GLY A 84 -12.11 4.19 -2.10
CA GLY A 84 -11.83 3.19 -3.13
C GLY A 84 -10.51 3.42 -3.86
N PHE A 85 -10.18 2.50 -4.76
CA PHE A 85 -8.84 2.35 -5.35
C PHE A 85 -8.65 3.14 -6.67
N SER A 86 -9.41 4.22 -6.86
CA SER A 86 -9.31 5.09 -8.04
C SER A 86 -8.29 6.21 -7.79
N GLY A 87 -7.24 6.27 -8.61
CA GLY A 87 -6.26 7.35 -8.54
C GLY A 87 -6.88 8.72 -8.89
N GLN A 88 -7.88 8.75 -9.78
CA GLN A 88 -8.60 9.97 -10.11
C GLN A 88 -9.45 10.48 -8.94
N ASP A 89 -10.06 9.60 -8.16
CA ASP A 89 -10.89 10.00 -7.03
C ASP A 89 -10.01 10.58 -5.92
N LEU A 90 -8.84 9.99 -5.67
CA LEU A 90 -7.85 10.53 -4.74
C LEU A 90 -7.26 11.87 -5.22
N PHE A 91 -7.03 12.02 -6.53
CA PHE A 91 -6.64 13.30 -7.13
C PHE A 91 -7.67 14.38 -6.85
N ASN A 92 -8.96 14.08 -7.07
CA ASN A 92 -10.06 15.01 -6.85
C ASN A 92 -10.16 15.39 -5.36
N VAL A 93 -10.04 14.42 -4.46
CA VAL A 93 -10.00 14.66 -3.01
C VAL A 93 -8.88 15.63 -2.64
N LEU A 94 -7.65 15.37 -3.10
CA LEU A 94 -6.49 16.18 -2.74
C LEU A 94 -6.52 17.58 -3.35
N THR A 95 -7.06 17.73 -4.56
CA THR A 95 -7.18 19.03 -5.23
C THR A 95 -8.42 19.84 -4.83
N THR A 96 -9.33 19.26 -4.06
CA THR A 96 -10.50 19.98 -3.55
C THR A 96 -10.07 21.11 -2.61
N ARG A 97 -10.71 22.26 -2.74
CA ARG A 97 -10.44 23.43 -1.89
C ARG A 97 -10.93 23.21 -0.47
N CYS A 98 -10.10 23.57 0.51
CA CYS A 98 -10.39 23.40 1.94
C CYS A 98 -10.66 24.72 2.69
N ASP A 99 -10.41 25.86 2.06
CA ASP A 99 -10.60 27.21 2.61
C ASP A 99 -11.99 27.81 2.29
N ALA A 100 -12.80 27.09 1.52
CA ALA A 100 -14.20 27.41 1.26
C ALA A 100 -15.06 26.21 1.70
N ILE A 101 -15.46 26.22 2.97
CA ILE A 101 -16.33 25.17 3.54
C ILE A 101 -17.58 25.05 2.68
N SER A 102 -17.89 23.83 2.26
CA SER A 102 -18.99 23.50 1.36
C SER A 102 -19.76 22.28 1.87
N GLU A 103 -21.06 22.26 1.62
CA GLU A 103 -21.91 21.08 1.84
C GLU A 103 -21.91 20.12 0.64
N SER A 104 -21.11 20.39 -0.39
CA SER A 104 -20.99 19.49 -1.55
C SER A 104 -20.42 18.13 -1.15
N GLU A 105 -20.90 17.09 -1.82
CA GLU A 105 -20.46 15.71 -1.59
C GLU A 105 -18.93 15.57 -1.74
N ASP A 106 -18.35 16.22 -2.74
CA ASP A 106 -16.89 16.23 -2.98
C ASP A 106 -16.11 16.82 -1.81
N TYR A 107 -16.58 17.94 -1.24
CA TYR A 107 -15.92 18.57 -0.09
C TYR A 107 -16.00 17.66 1.13
N GLN A 108 -17.18 17.08 1.39
CA GLN A 108 -17.37 16.18 2.54
C GLN A 108 -16.54 14.90 2.40
N ALA A 109 -16.44 14.34 1.19
CA ALA A 109 -15.57 13.20 0.90
C ALA A 109 -14.10 13.55 1.10
N ALA A 110 -13.64 14.71 0.60
CA ALA A 110 -12.27 15.17 0.77
C ALA A 110 -11.92 15.41 2.25
N HIS A 111 -12.78 16.14 2.96
CA HIS A 111 -12.65 16.41 4.39
C HIS A 111 -12.55 15.12 5.20
N LYS A 112 -13.51 14.20 5.02
CA LYS A 112 -13.51 12.89 5.70
C LYS A 112 -12.22 12.11 5.42
N THR A 113 -11.78 12.09 4.16
CA THR A 113 -10.59 11.33 3.75
C THR A 113 -9.33 11.90 4.38
N ILE A 114 -9.08 13.21 4.25
CA ILE A 114 -7.85 13.83 4.77
C ILE A 114 -7.78 13.75 6.30
N TRP A 115 -8.88 14.00 7.00
CA TRP A 115 -8.87 13.87 8.46
C TRP A 115 -8.67 12.44 8.92
N ARG A 116 -9.22 11.45 8.21
CA ARG A 116 -8.91 10.04 8.49
C ARG A 116 -7.43 9.74 8.26
N LEU A 117 -6.81 10.26 7.19
CA LEU A 117 -5.37 10.09 6.97
C LEU A 117 -4.56 10.69 8.12
N LEU A 118 -4.83 11.94 8.47
CA LEU A 118 -4.11 12.67 9.50
C LEU A 118 -4.28 12.06 10.90
N THR A 119 -5.40 11.38 11.19
CA THR A 119 -5.69 10.88 12.55
C THR A 119 -5.54 9.36 12.70
N GLN A 120 -5.59 8.60 11.62
CA GLN A 120 -5.66 7.13 11.68
C GLN A 120 -4.66 6.40 10.77
N SER A 121 -3.86 7.10 9.97
CA SER A 121 -2.84 6.49 9.13
C SER A 121 -1.44 6.90 9.54
N SER A 122 -0.49 5.98 9.45
CA SER A 122 0.94 6.26 9.60
C SER A 122 1.56 6.81 8.33
N MET A 123 1.00 6.44 7.17
CA MET A 123 1.51 6.79 5.85
C MET A 123 0.36 6.80 4.83
N GLN A 124 0.56 7.48 3.71
CA GLN A 124 -0.28 7.30 2.53
C GLN A 124 0.61 6.92 1.34
N LYS A 125 0.47 5.69 0.87
CA LYS A 125 1.22 5.21 -0.28
C LYS A 125 0.68 5.84 -1.55
N ILE A 126 1.56 6.53 -2.28
CA ILE A 126 1.26 7.01 -3.63
C ILE A 126 1.92 6.08 -4.64
N THR A 127 1.09 5.46 -5.49
CA THR A 127 1.56 4.52 -6.51
C THR A 127 1.48 5.13 -7.90
N HIS A 128 2.41 4.72 -8.76
CA HIS A 128 2.34 4.96 -10.21
C HIS A 128 1.73 3.76 -10.94
N GLY A 129 1.70 2.59 -10.29
CA GLY A 129 1.08 1.38 -10.82
C GLY A 129 1.67 0.84 -12.13
N LYS A 130 2.62 1.50 -12.79
CA LYS A 130 3.27 1.12 -14.06
C LYS A 130 2.31 0.52 -15.10
N ASN A 131 1.16 1.18 -15.31
CA ASN A 131 0.14 0.76 -16.26
C ASN A 131 -0.50 -0.62 -15.96
N LEU A 132 -0.49 -1.07 -14.71
CA LEU A 132 -1.09 -2.35 -14.28
C LEU A 132 -2.61 -2.24 -14.06
N THR A 133 -3.12 -1.05 -13.75
CA THR A 133 -4.54 -0.77 -13.48
C THR A 133 -5.28 -0.23 -14.70
N LYS A 134 -6.61 -0.35 -14.69
CA LYS A 134 -7.50 0.23 -15.72
C LYS A 134 -7.42 1.76 -15.71
N GLY A 135 -7.63 2.36 -14.55
CA GLY A 135 -7.48 3.80 -14.33
C GLY A 135 -6.03 4.22 -14.08
N LEU A 136 -5.77 5.51 -14.22
CA LEU A 136 -4.49 6.11 -13.86
C LEU A 136 -4.33 6.11 -12.34
N ALA A 137 -3.14 5.76 -11.89
CA ALA A 137 -2.78 5.87 -10.49
C ALA A 137 -2.43 7.34 -10.15
N LEU A 138 -2.57 7.73 -8.88
CA LEU A 138 -2.35 9.10 -8.45
C LEU A 138 -0.97 9.63 -8.84
N GLY A 139 0.09 8.83 -8.69
CA GLY A 139 1.45 9.25 -9.04
C GLY A 139 1.57 9.63 -10.52
N VAL A 140 0.91 8.89 -11.40
CA VAL A 140 0.90 9.20 -12.84
C VAL A 140 0.15 10.51 -13.11
N LEU A 141 -0.94 10.77 -12.39
CA LEU A 141 -1.67 12.03 -12.51
C LEU A 141 -0.83 13.23 -12.06
N TRP A 142 0.01 13.06 -11.03
CA TRP A 142 0.93 14.12 -10.57
C TRP A 142 2.08 14.39 -11.53
N ASP A 143 2.54 13.39 -12.27
CA ASP A 143 3.59 13.55 -13.29
C ASP A 143 3.12 14.29 -14.55
N MET A 144 1.82 14.47 -14.74
CA MET A 144 1.25 15.18 -15.89
C MET A 144 1.55 16.68 -15.83
N GLU A 145 1.96 17.27 -16.95
CA GLU A 145 2.34 18.68 -17.05
C GLU A 145 1.19 19.61 -16.64
N GLU A 146 -0.05 19.30 -17.02
CA GLU A 146 -1.25 20.05 -16.65
C GLU A 146 -1.59 20.02 -15.14
N ASN A 147 -0.94 19.14 -14.38
CA ASN A 147 -1.16 18.96 -12.95
C ASN A 147 0.02 19.44 -12.10
N GLN A 148 1.03 20.03 -12.73
CA GLN A 148 2.20 20.56 -12.02
C GLN A 148 1.79 21.53 -10.90
N GLY A 149 2.25 21.27 -9.68
CA GLY A 149 2.00 22.08 -8.49
C GLY A 149 0.63 21.87 -7.84
N LYS A 150 -0.24 21.02 -8.39
CA LYS A 150 -1.56 20.72 -7.78
C LYS A 150 -1.45 19.89 -6.50
N ASP A 151 -0.35 19.16 -6.30
CA ASP A 151 -0.05 18.37 -5.11
C ASP A 151 0.32 19.23 -3.88
N VAL A 152 0.50 20.53 -4.07
CA VAL A 152 0.87 21.51 -3.03
C VAL A 152 0.13 22.84 -3.16
N ALA A 153 -0.92 22.90 -3.99
CA ALA A 153 -1.60 24.16 -4.28
C ALA A 153 -2.22 24.77 -3.01
N PRO A 154 -2.04 26.08 -2.76
CA PRO A 154 -2.58 26.73 -1.57
C PRO A 154 -4.11 26.63 -1.46
N GLY A 155 -4.60 26.44 -0.23
CA GLY A 155 -6.01 26.32 0.10
C GLY A 155 -6.64 25.00 -0.36
N THR A 156 -5.84 23.95 -0.56
CA THR A 156 -6.33 22.61 -0.93
C THR A 156 -6.14 21.59 0.18
N PHE A 157 -6.88 20.50 0.07
CA PHE A 157 -6.72 19.34 0.95
C PHE A 157 -5.34 18.68 0.84
N ALA A 158 -4.65 18.80 -0.29
CA ALA A 158 -3.26 18.39 -0.45
C ALA A 158 -2.31 19.24 0.41
N GLU A 159 -2.47 20.56 0.41
CA GLU A 159 -1.71 21.46 1.29
C GLU A 159 -1.99 21.13 2.77
N LEU A 160 -3.26 20.94 3.15
CA LEU A 160 -3.64 20.56 4.51
C LEU A 160 -2.98 19.25 4.93
N LEU A 161 -3.00 18.22 4.08
CA LEU A 161 -2.37 16.94 4.38
C LEU A 161 -0.86 17.12 4.62
N ARG A 162 -0.17 17.92 3.81
CA ARG A 162 1.26 18.18 3.98
C ARG A 162 1.57 18.97 5.25
N TYR A 163 0.77 20.00 5.54
CA TYR A 163 0.89 20.77 6.76
C TYR A 163 0.69 19.88 7.98
N GLY A 164 -0.39 19.10 7.99
CA GLY A 164 -0.72 18.20 9.10
C GLY A 164 0.36 17.14 9.33
N SER A 165 0.94 16.57 8.28
CA SER A 165 2.04 15.59 8.39
C SER A 165 3.33 16.13 9.02
N VAL A 166 3.47 17.46 9.16
CA VAL A 166 4.65 18.11 9.77
C VAL A 166 4.29 18.75 11.12
N HIS A 167 3.07 19.25 11.26
CA HIS A 167 2.67 20.11 12.37
C HIS A 167 1.68 19.48 13.34
N PHE A 168 1.03 18.37 12.97
CA PHE A 168 0.10 17.68 13.85
C PHE A 168 0.78 16.43 14.44
N GLU A 169 0.45 16.16 15.70
CA GLU A 169 0.80 14.93 16.39
C GLU A 169 -0.47 14.10 16.53
N GLN A 170 -0.39 12.81 16.22
CA GLN A 170 -1.53 11.93 16.41
C GLN A 170 -1.67 11.58 17.90
N GLU A 171 -2.87 11.69 18.46
CA GLU A 171 -3.13 11.32 19.86
C GLU A 171 -3.34 9.81 20.07
N ARG A 172 -3.26 9.01 18.99
CA ARG A 172 -3.42 7.56 19.10
C ARG A 172 -2.22 6.95 19.85
N GLU A 173 -2.51 6.04 20.77
CA GLU A 173 -1.47 5.37 21.57
C GLU A 173 -0.72 4.29 20.77
N GLU A 174 -1.37 3.72 19.75
CA GLU A 174 -0.81 2.65 18.93
C GLU A 174 -1.23 2.76 17.46
N ILE A 175 -0.38 2.19 16.60
CA ILE A 175 -0.71 1.91 15.21
C ILE A 175 -1.43 0.57 15.11
N ARG A 176 -2.19 0.35 14.04
CA ARG A 176 -2.79 -0.94 13.75
C ARG A 176 -1.74 -1.87 13.17
N TYR A 177 -1.54 -2.99 13.84
CA TYR A 177 -0.68 -4.06 13.37
C TYR A 177 -1.46 -5.37 13.31
N VAL A 178 -1.01 -6.26 12.43
CA VAL A 178 -1.52 -7.63 12.32
C VAL A 178 -0.49 -8.60 12.85
N LYS A 179 -0.95 -9.68 13.48
CA LYS A 179 -0.05 -10.76 13.87
C LYS A 179 0.44 -11.48 12.62
N ALA A 180 1.76 -11.52 12.45
CA ALA A 180 2.40 -12.36 11.44
C ALA A 180 1.96 -13.81 11.61
N GLN A 181 1.49 -14.42 10.53
CA GLN A 181 1.07 -15.82 10.51
C GLN A 181 2.21 -16.67 9.97
N ARG A 182 2.46 -17.80 10.62
CA ARG A 182 3.41 -18.77 10.09
C ARG A 182 3.00 -19.19 8.66
N PRO A 183 3.88 -19.06 7.66
CA PRO A 183 3.63 -19.58 6.32
C PRO A 183 3.19 -21.05 6.35
N GLU A 184 2.19 -21.41 5.54
CA GLU A 184 1.69 -22.79 5.43
C GLU A 184 2.75 -23.76 4.88
N HIS A 185 3.69 -23.22 4.10
CA HIS A 185 4.78 -23.97 3.50
C HIS A 185 6.12 -23.34 3.86
N THR A 186 7.05 -24.16 4.36
CA THR A 186 8.42 -23.76 4.68
C THR A 186 9.41 -24.44 3.74
N ILE A 187 10.58 -23.81 3.57
CA ILE A 187 11.63 -24.20 2.64
C ILE A 187 12.90 -24.48 3.43
N LYS A 188 13.33 -25.75 3.45
CA LYS A 188 14.56 -26.19 4.11
C LYS A 188 15.77 -26.04 3.20
N LYS A 189 16.27 -24.80 3.09
CA LYS A 189 17.39 -24.41 2.22
C LYS A 189 18.20 -23.30 2.86
N GLY A 190 19.48 -23.24 2.49
CA GLY A 190 20.33 -22.11 2.82
C GLY A 190 19.81 -20.78 2.27
N LEU A 191 20.12 -19.65 2.92
CA LEU A 191 19.80 -18.31 2.40
C LEU A 191 20.33 -18.08 0.96
N LEU A 192 21.55 -18.54 0.70
CA LEU A 192 22.20 -18.48 -0.61
C LEU A 192 22.05 -19.78 -1.42
N GLU A 193 21.41 -20.82 -0.84
CA GLU A 193 21.28 -22.20 -1.34
C GLU A 193 22.65 -22.87 -1.59
N PRO A 194 22.99 -24.11 -1.15
CA PRO A 194 22.15 -25.28 -0.87
C PRO A 194 21.60 -25.42 0.54
#